data_AF-A0A7C3WBP4-F1
#
_entry.id   AF-A0A7C3WBP4-F1
#
_cell.length_a   1.000
_cell.length_b   1.000
_cell.length_c   1.000
_cell.angle_alpha   90.00
_cell.angle_beta   90.00
_cell.angle_gamma   90.00
#
_symmetry.space_group_name_H-M   'P 1'
#
loop_
_entity.id
_entity.type
_entity.pdbx_description
1 polymer ?
#
loop_
_entity_poly.entity_id
_entity_poly.type
_entity_poly.pdbx_seq_one_letter_code
_entity_poly.pdbx_strand_id
1 'polypeptide(L)'
;MKHKVSEIIIKVDEIEVVMMWHAMWHSMNAQQVGYRLSWVAMLIRVVALVYAFGVLSFYPHPIIAARSDALLWLWVAAACYTGLLIVVLLLPINHWLRTTPFIALDTLIALALVNRAGGGYRNIFSLYSLIPSVTAALSLPSAEHHFRRAMLLGGVVIASTLGFGLSLYLDGYTPARIIELRQVDEVVLRSASYWVTGGLLAALAAMMIAWQYSRDRANALREEAAIEEERRRIATDIHDGVLSQLSALSRRAEYASLL
;
A
#
# COMPACT_ATOMS: atom_id res chain seq x y z
N MET A 1 -10.36 -11.61 48.30
CA MET A 1 -9.48 -10.44 47.99
C MET A 1 -8.45 -10.76 46.90
N LYS A 2 -7.76 -11.91 46.92
CA LYS A 2 -6.80 -12.33 45.87
C LYS A 2 -7.39 -12.43 44.44
N HIS A 3 -8.64 -12.90 44.31
CA HIS A 3 -9.30 -13.03 43.00
C HIS A 3 -9.56 -11.71 42.28
N LYS A 4 -9.81 -10.63 43.03
CA LYS A 4 -10.10 -9.29 42.47
C LYS A 4 -8.83 -8.61 41.96
N VAL A 5 -7.67 -8.96 42.51
CA VAL A 5 -6.37 -8.44 42.10
C VAL A 5 -5.89 -9.10 40.80
N SER A 6 -6.12 -10.41 40.61
CA SER A 6 -5.76 -11.06 39.34
C SER A 6 -6.61 -10.57 38.16
N GLU A 7 -7.88 -10.27 38.40
CA GLU A 7 -8.80 -9.75 37.37
C GLU A 7 -8.46 -8.32 36.94
N ILE A 8 -7.90 -7.51 37.86
CA ILE A 8 -7.38 -6.16 37.56
C ILE A 8 -6.07 -6.26 36.77
N ILE A 9 -5.17 -7.17 37.13
CA ILE A 9 -3.89 -7.35 36.42
C ILE A 9 -4.12 -7.81 34.97
N ILE A 10 -5.03 -8.76 34.75
CA ILE A 10 -5.36 -9.24 33.39
C ILE A 10 -5.98 -8.12 32.53
N LYS A 11 -6.83 -7.27 33.12
CA LYS A 11 -7.40 -6.11 32.42
C LYS A 11 -6.36 -5.03 32.11
N VAL A 12 -5.37 -4.83 32.96
CA VAL A 12 -4.28 -3.87 32.71
C VAL A 12 -3.38 -4.37 31.58
N ASP A 13 -3.06 -5.65 31.52
CA ASP A 13 -2.29 -6.25 30.40
C ASP A 13 -3.07 -6.20 29.07
N GLU A 14 -4.37 -6.49 29.08
CA GLU A 14 -5.21 -6.34 27.86
C GLU A 14 -5.30 -4.89 27.40
N ILE A 15 -5.41 -3.93 28.33
CA ILE A 15 -5.44 -2.50 28.01
C ILE A 15 -4.08 -2.03 27.50
N GLU A 16 -2.96 -2.49 28.06
CA GLU A 16 -1.61 -2.18 27.56
C GLU A 16 -1.37 -2.77 26.18
N VAL A 17 -1.79 -4.00 25.91
CA VAL A 17 -1.68 -4.60 24.58
C VAL A 17 -2.55 -3.83 23.58
N VAL A 18 -3.81 -3.55 23.91
CA VAL A 18 -4.71 -2.78 23.03
C VAL A 18 -4.20 -1.34 22.83
N MET A 19 -3.67 -0.69 23.87
CA MET A 19 -3.03 0.63 23.77
C MET A 19 -1.73 0.57 22.96
N MET A 20 -0.94 -0.48 23.06
CA MET A 20 0.29 -0.66 22.28
C MET A 20 -0.04 -0.92 20.81
N TRP A 21 -1.09 -1.69 20.50
CA TRP A 21 -1.61 -1.83 19.13
C TRP A 21 -2.21 -0.52 18.61
N HIS A 22 -2.93 0.24 19.44
CA HIS A 22 -3.44 1.58 19.08
C HIS A 22 -2.31 2.60 18.86
N ALA A 23 -1.29 2.61 19.71
CA ALA A 23 -0.12 3.49 19.63
C ALA A 23 0.77 3.12 18.42
N MET A 24 0.99 1.83 18.17
CA MET A 24 1.73 1.34 17.01
C MET A 24 1.01 1.67 15.70
N TRP A 25 -0.33 1.67 15.70
CA TRP A 25 -1.11 2.21 14.58
C TRP A 25 -1.10 3.74 14.54
N HIS A 26 -1.02 4.45 15.68
CA HIS A 26 -1.06 5.92 15.80
C HIS A 26 0.24 6.66 15.49
N SER A 27 1.38 5.98 15.31
CA SER A 27 2.65 6.63 14.92
C SER A 27 3.30 6.13 13.61
N MET A 28 2.54 5.48 12.72
CA MET A 28 3.10 5.03 11.45
C MET A 28 3.45 6.21 10.53
N ASN A 29 4.74 6.53 10.48
CA ASN A 29 5.33 7.44 9.50
C ASN A 29 5.02 6.93 8.08
N ALA A 30 4.72 7.81 7.12
CA ALA A 30 4.34 7.44 5.74
C ALA A 30 5.35 6.47 5.08
N GLN A 31 6.62 6.56 5.47
CA GLN A 31 7.69 5.66 5.05
C GLN A 31 7.53 4.22 5.57
N GLN A 32 7.08 4.04 6.82
CA GLN A 32 6.79 2.72 7.40
C GLN A 32 5.56 2.08 6.76
N VAL A 33 4.52 2.89 6.48
CA VAL A 33 3.34 2.45 5.72
C VAL A 33 3.77 1.95 4.34
N GLY A 34 4.53 2.75 3.60
CA GLY A 34 5.04 2.38 2.27
C GLY A 34 5.91 1.12 2.29
N TYR A 35 6.72 0.92 3.33
CA TYR A 35 7.54 -0.28 3.49
C TYR A 35 6.69 -1.54 3.72
N ARG A 36 5.70 -1.48 4.63
CA ARG A 36 4.78 -2.62 4.87
C ARG A 36 3.96 -2.95 3.62
N LEU A 37 3.52 -1.94 2.89
CA LEU A 37 2.78 -2.12 1.63
C LEU A 37 3.65 -2.74 0.53
N SER A 38 4.95 -2.45 0.51
CA SER A 38 5.91 -3.10 -0.40
C SER A 38 6.07 -4.60 -0.08
N TRP A 39 6.04 -4.98 1.20
CA TRP A 39 6.03 -6.39 1.62
C TRP A 39 4.77 -7.13 1.17
N VAL A 40 3.60 -6.50 1.30
CA VAL A 40 2.32 -7.07 0.82
C VAL A 40 2.39 -7.32 -0.69
N ALA A 41 2.90 -6.35 -1.46
CA ALA A 41 3.08 -6.53 -2.90
C ALA A 41 4.02 -7.71 -3.22
N MET A 42 5.13 -7.86 -2.51
CA MET A 42 6.05 -8.99 -2.70
C MET A 42 5.43 -10.33 -2.34
N LEU A 43 4.67 -10.40 -1.26
CA LEU A 43 3.96 -11.63 -0.86
C LEU A 43 2.97 -12.07 -1.93
N ILE A 44 2.23 -11.13 -2.52
CA ILE A 44 1.31 -11.41 -3.63
C ILE A 44 2.07 -11.97 -4.84
N ARG A 45 3.27 -11.47 -5.15
CA ARG A 45 4.12 -12.06 -6.22
C ARG A 45 4.49 -13.50 -5.94
N VAL A 46 4.93 -13.78 -4.72
CA VAL A 46 5.34 -15.12 -4.31
C VAL A 46 4.15 -16.08 -4.39
N VAL A 47 2.98 -15.70 -3.89
CA VAL A 47 1.76 -16.52 -3.97
C VAL A 47 1.37 -16.77 -5.43
N ALA A 48 1.43 -15.75 -6.29
CA ALA A 48 1.15 -15.92 -7.73
C ALA A 48 2.14 -16.87 -8.41
N LEU A 49 3.43 -16.82 -8.06
CA LEU A 49 4.45 -17.76 -8.56
C LEU A 49 4.22 -19.18 -8.05
N VAL A 50 3.92 -19.37 -6.77
CA VAL A 50 3.63 -20.69 -6.20
C VAL A 50 2.39 -21.30 -6.89
N TYR A 51 1.35 -20.50 -7.09
CA TYR A 51 0.17 -20.91 -7.86
C TYR A 51 0.55 -21.28 -9.31
N ALA A 52 1.44 -20.50 -9.95
CA ALA A 52 1.93 -20.78 -11.30
C ALA A 52 2.63 -22.14 -11.41
N PHE A 53 3.57 -22.40 -10.51
CA PHE A 53 4.31 -23.66 -10.45
C PHE A 53 3.39 -24.84 -10.12
N GLY A 54 2.43 -24.65 -9.20
CA GLY A 54 1.44 -25.66 -8.85
C GLY A 54 0.61 -26.11 -10.05
N VAL A 55 0.04 -25.18 -10.82
CA VAL A 55 -0.80 -25.54 -11.98
C VAL A 55 0.00 -26.27 -13.07
N LEU A 56 1.25 -25.86 -13.31
CA LEU A 56 2.16 -26.56 -14.23
C LEU A 56 2.44 -28.01 -13.81
N SER A 57 2.47 -28.28 -12.51
CA SER A 57 2.84 -29.60 -11.97
C SER A 57 1.68 -30.59 -11.91
N PHE A 58 0.43 -30.11 -11.75
CA PHE A 58 -0.72 -30.98 -11.46
C PHE A 58 -1.70 -31.16 -12.62
N TYR A 59 -1.86 -30.19 -13.54
CA TYR A 59 -2.82 -30.27 -14.65
C TYR A 59 -2.28 -29.60 -15.92
N PRO A 60 -1.32 -30.22 -16.63
CA PRO A 60 -0.90 -29.70 -17.91
C PRO A 60 -2.03 -29.90 -18.92
N HIS A 61 -2.77 -28.82 -19.19
CA HIS A 61 -3.58 -28.72 -20.40
C HIS A 61 -2.70 -29.17 -21.59
N PRO A 62 -3.20 -29.89 -22.60
CA PRO A 62 -2.36 -30.43 -23.69
C PRO A 62 -1.52 -29.35 -24.42
N ILE A 63 -1.98 -28.10 -24.38
CA ILE A 63 -1.26 -26.92 -24.88
C ILE A 63 -0.10 -26.48 -23.95
N ILE A 64 -0.18 -26.73 -22.63
CA ILE A 64 0.89 -26.53 -21.64
C ILE A 64 1.98 -27.59 -21.82
N ALA A 65 1.61 -28.85 -22.02
CA ALA A 65 2.56 -29.93 -22.25
C ALA A 65 3.43 -29.72 -23.51
N ALA A 66 2.87 -29.11 -24.55
CA ALA A 66 3.58 -28.84 -25.81
C ALA A 66 4.58 -27.67 -25.73
N ARG A 67 4.50 -26.81 -24.71
CA ARG A 67 5.38 -25.64 -24.51
C ARG A 67 5.98 -25.59 -23.11
N SER A 68 5.99 -26.72 -22.40
CA SER A 68 6.33 -26.81 -20.98
C SER A 68 7.70 -26.22 -20.69
N ASP A 69 8.70 -26.54 -21.52
CA ASP A 69 10.09 -26.09 -21.31
C ASP A 69 10.23 -24.57 -21.42
N ALA A 70 9.64 -23.96 -22.45
CA ALA A 70 9.69 -22.52 -22.65
C ALA A 70 8.95 -21.76 -21.52
N LEU A 71 7.81 -22.27 -21.07
CA LEU A 71 7.07 -21.71 -19.94
C LEU A 71 7.84 -21.87 -18.62
N LEU A 72 8.48 -23.00 -18.40
CA LEU A 72 9.26 -23.27 -17.19
C LEU A 72 10.44 -22.29 -17.10
N TRP A 73 11.15 -22.03 -18.20
CA TRP A 73 12.18 -20.98 -18.25
C TRP A 73 11.65 -19.57 -17.98
N LEU A 74 10.45 -19.24 -18.49
CA LEU A 74 9.78 -17.97 -18.19
C LEU A 74 9.46 -17.84 -16.69
N TRP A 75 9.00 -18.91 -16.04
CA TRP A 75 8.73 -18.91 -14.59
C TRP A 75 9.99 -18.86 -13.75
N VAL A 76 11.07 -19.53 -14.17
CA VAL A 76 12.39 -19.38 -13.53
C VAL A 76 12.87 -17.94 -13.63
N ALA A 77 12.75 -17.30 -14.80
CA ALA A 77 13.11 -15.89 -14.97
C ALA A 77 12.25 -14.97 -14.07
N ALA A 78 10.94 -15.23 -13.98
CA ALA A 78 10.03 -14.48 -13.10
C ALA A 78 10.34 -14.69 -11.61
N ALA A 79 10.73 -15.90 -11.21
CA ALA A 79 11.16 -16.22 -9.85
C ALA A 79 12.49 -15.53 -9.50
N CYS A 80 13.48 -15.57 -10.40
CA CYS A 80 14.74 -14.84 -10.24
C CYS A 80 14.51 -13.34 -10.11
N TYR A 81 13.65 -12.76 -10.95
CA TYR A 81 13.27 -11.36 -10.86
C TYR A 81 12.61 -11.04 -9.51
N THR A 82 11.66 -11.86 -9.07
CA THR A 82 10.99 -11.67 -7.77
C THR A 82 11.97 -11.80 -6.59
N GLY A 83 12.90 -12.76 -6.65
CA GLY A 83 13.98 -12.90 -5.67
C GLY A 83 14.86 -11.66 -5.61
N LEU A 84 15.24 -11.10 -6.75
CA LEU A 84 16.00 -9.84 -6.82
C LEU A 84 15.23 -8.68 -6.17
N LEU A 85 13.92 -8.57 -6.41
CA LEU A 85 13.10 -7.53 -5.75
C LEU A 85 13.02 -7.71 -4.24
N ILE A 86 12.95 -8.95 -3.74
CA ILE A 86 13.01 -9.24 -2.30
C ILE A 86 14.35 -8.80 -1.72
N VAL A 87 15.46 -9.09 -2.41
CA VAL A 87 16.78 -8.61 -1.99
C VAL A 87 16.83 -7.08 -1.94
N VAL A 88 16.32 -6.39 -2.97
CA VAL A 88 16.24 -4.92 -2.98
C VAL A 88 15.36 -4.37 -1.84
N LEU A 89 14.28 -5.08 -1.48
CA LEU A 89 13.41 -4.70 -0.36
C LEU A 89 14.10 -4.82 1.01
N LEU A 90 14.97 -5.81 1.17
CA LEU A 90 15.77 -6.01 2.38
C LEU A 90 16.92 -5.00 2.49
N LEU A 91 17.41 -4.50 1.36
CA LEU A 91 18.44 -3.46 1.33
C LEU A 91 17.88 -2.07 1.68
N PRO A 92 18.73 -1.14 2.14
CA PRO A 92 18.34 0.25 2.44
C PRO A 92 17.89 1.06 1.20
N ILE A 93 17.94 0.45 0.00
CA ILE A 93 17.54 1.05 -1.28
C ILE A 93 16.06 0.77 -1.59
N ASN A 94 15.29 0.20 -0.64
CA ASN A 94 13.89 -0.18 -0.83
C ASN A 94 12.94 0.94 -1.29
N HIS A 95 13.31 2.21 -1.12
CA HIS A 95 12.55 3.36 -1.62
C HIS A 95 12.46 3.38 -3.15
N TRP A 96 13.44 2.78 -3.83
CA TRP A 96 13.47 2.66 -5.28
C TRP A 96 12.27 1.86 -5.84
N LEU A 97 11.83 0.83 -5.12
CA LEU A 97 10.65 0.01 -5.47
C LEU A 97 9.34 0.80 -5.47
N ARG A 98 9.35 2.01 -4.91
CA ARG A 98 8.21 2.93 -4.85
C ARG A 98 8.40 4.10 -5.82
N THR A 99 9.40 4.08 -6.69
CA THR A 99 9.58 5.15 -7.67
C THR A 99 8.71 4.91 -8.90
N THR A 100 8.25 5.99 -9.53
CA THR A 100 7.54 5.96 -10.81
C THR A 100 8.30 5.18 -11.90
N PRO A 101 9.61 5.40 -12.12
CA PRO A 101 10.37 4.64 -13.13
C PRO A 101 10.38 3.14 -12.86
N PHE A 102 10.47 2.70 -11.60
CA PHE A 102 10.39 1.29 -11.27
C PHE A 102 9.03 0.70 -11.64
N ILE A 103 7.92 1.37 -11.31
CA ILE A 103 6.58 0.83 -11.63
C ILE A 103 6.37 0.74 -13.15
N ALA A 104 6.85 1.72 -13.91
CA ALA A 104 6.80 1.67 -15.36
C ALA A 104 7.61 0.49 -15.91
N LEU A 105 8.84 0.30 -15.44
CA LEU A 105 9.70 -0.83 -15.80
C LEU A 105 9.03 -2.17 -15.46
N ASP A 106 8.50 -2.29 -14.24
CA ASP A 106 7.87 -3.49 -13.74
C ASP A 106 6.61 -3.85 -14.54
N THR A 107 5.84 -2.85 -14.95
CA THR A 107 4.69 -3.02 -15.85
C THR A 107 5.14 -3.51 -17.23
N LEU A 108 6.21 -2.94 -17.79
CA LEU A 108 6.75 -3.38 -19.08
C LEU A 108 7.27 -4.82 -19.03
N ILE A 109 7.95 -5.21 -17.95
CA ILE A 109 8.43 -6.58 -17.74
C ILE A 109 7.24 -7.54 -17.67
N ALA A 110 6.19 -7.20 -16.90
CA ALA A 110 5.00 -8.03 -16.81
C ALA A 110 4.31 -8.18 -18.18
N LEU A 111 4.17 -7.10 -18.95
CA LEU A 111 3.61 -7.13 -20.31
C LEU A 111 4.44 -7.99 -21.26
N ALA A 112 5.76 -7.89 -21.20
CA ALA A 112 6.65 -8.70 -22.02
C ALA A 112 6.51 -10.20 -21.67
N LEU A 113 6.42 -10.54 -20.38
CA LEU A 113 6.22 -11.92 -19.92
C LEU A 113 4.88 -12.48 -20.40
N VAL A 114 3.78 -11.72 -20.28
CA VAL A 114 2.43 -12.14 -20.73
C VAL A 114 2.41 -12.40 -22.24
N ASN A 115 3.00 -11.49 -23.04
CA ASN A 115 3.03 -11.66 -24.49
C ASN A 115 3.93 -12.84 -24.91
N ARG A 116 5.08 -13.05 -24.24
CA ARG A 116 5.93 -14.22 -24.53
C ARG A 116 5.32 -15.54 -24.11
N ALA A 117 4.44 -15.54 -23.11
CA ALA A 117 3.68 -16.71 -22.72
C ALA A 117 2.54 -17.06 -23.70
N GLY A 118 2.30 -16.24 -24.73
CA GLY A 118 1.31 -16.52 -25.77
C GLY A 118 -0.13 -16.44 -25.25
N GLY A 119 -0.45 -15.39 -24.49
CA GLY A 119 -1.82 -14.88 -24.26
C GLY A 119 -2.85 -15.86 -23.65
N GLY A 120 -2.46 -17.09 -23.37
CA GLY A 120 -3.35 -18.24 -23.40
C GLY A 120 -3.34 -19.14 -22.16
N TYR A 121 -2.41 -18.95 -21.21
CA TYR A 121 -2.40 -19.73 -19.97
C TYR A 121 -3.07 -18.91 -18.84
N ARG A 122 -4.38 -18.73 -19.04
CA ARG A 122 -5.12 -17.47 -18.85
C ARG A 122 -5.41 -16.99 -17.40
N ASN A 123 -5.22 -17.81 -16.36
CA ASN A 123 -5.41 -17.36 -14.96
C ASN A 123 -4.11 -16.95 -14.29
N ILE A 124 -3.00 -17.61 -14.63
CA ILE A 124 -1.74 -17.45 -13.91
C ILE A 124 -1.01 -16.19 -14.40
N PHE A 125 -0.94 -15.99 -15.72
CA PHE A 125 -0.33 -14.80 -16.30
C PHE A 125 -1.18 -13.54 -16.12
N SER A 126 -2.51 -13.68 -15.98
CA SER A 126 -3.38 -12.56 -15.59
C SER A 126 -3.21 -12.18 -14.13
N LEU A 127 -3.08 -13.16 -13.23
CA LEU A 127 -2.66 -12.92 -11.84
C LEU A 127 -1.30 -12.22 -11.78
N TYR A 128 -0.35 -12.63 -12.62
CA TYR A 128 0.99 -12.04 -12.65
C TYR A 128 0.99 -10.61 -13.26
N SER A 129 0.16 -10.34 -14.26
CA SER A 129 0.01 -9.00 -14.85
C SER A 129 -0.79 -8.03 -13.98
N LEU A 130 -1.50 -8.51 -12.96
CA LEU A 130 -2.14 -7.69 -11.93
C LEU A 130 -1.15 -7.21 -10.86
N ILE A 131 0.02 -7.83 -10.74
CA ILE A 131 1.04 -7.47 -9.74
C ILE A 131 1.49 -6.02 -9.88
N PRO A 132 1.81 -5.48 -11.07
CA PRO A 132 2.14 -4.06 -11.22
C PRO A 132 0.99 -3.13 -10.81
N SER A 133 -0.27 -3.51 -11.10
CA SER A 133 -1.46 -2.75 -10.68
C SER A 133 -1.60 -2.71 -9.15
N VAL A 134 -1.39 -3.85 -8.49
CA VAL A 134 -1.35 -3.95 -7.02
C VAL A 134 -0.19 -3.13 -6.45
N THR A 135 1.00 -3.24 -7.05
CA THR A 135 2.20 -2.51 -6.60
C THR A 135 2.00 -0.99 -6.76
N ALA A 136 1.43 -0.55 -7.88
CA ALA A 136 1.06 0.84 -8.13
C ALA A 136 0.03 1.34 -7.11
N ALA A 137 -1.03 0.56 -6.87
CA ALA A 137 -2.09 0.91 -5.93
C ALA A 137 -1.58 1.03 -4.49
N LEU A 138 -0.77 0.07 -4.04
CA LEU A 138 -0.18 0.05 -2.71
C LEU A 138 0.90 1.12 -2.50
N SER A 139 1.36 1.76 -3.57
CA SER A 139 2.36 2.83 -3.49
C SER A 139 1.76 4.25 -3.41
N LEU A 140 0.46 4.40 -3.72
CA LEU A 140 -0.29 5.67 -3.67
C LEU A 140 -0.24 6.40 -2.31
N PRO A 141 -0.38 5.71 -1.17
CA PRO A 141 -0.36 6.35 0.15
C PRO A 141 1.02 6.91 0.54
N SER A 142 2.08 6.51 -0.17
CA SER A 142 3.45 6.99 0.09
C SER A 142 3.93 8.04 -0.93
N ALA A 143 3.08 8.44 -1.88
CA ALA A 143 3.46 9.34 -2.96
C ALA A 143 3.29 10.81 -2.54
N GLU A 144 4.32 11.62 -2.78
CA GLU A 144 4.27 13.08 -2.57
C GLU A 144 3.16 13.76 -3.40
N HIS A 145 2.87 13.22 -4.59
CA HIS A 145 1.88 13.77 -5.51
C HIS A 145 0.81 12.72 -5.84
N HIS A 146 -0.25 12.67 -5.01
CA HIS A 146 -1.32 11.67 -5.12
C HIS A 146 -1.96 11.62 -6.52
N PHE A 147 -2.19 12.77 -7.16
CA PHE A 147 -2.82 12.83 -8.49
C PHE A 147 -1.95 12.20 -9.59
N ARG A 148 -0.65 12.52 -9.62
CA ARG A 148 0.30 11.90 -10.58
C ARG A 148 0.36 10.39 -10.40
N ARG A 149 0.28 9.93 -9.15
CA ARG A 149 0.31 8.50 -8.83
C ARG A 149 -1.00 7.79 -9.17
N ALA A 150 -2.14 8.48 -9.05
CA ALA A 150 -3.44 7.95 -9.46
C ALA A 150 -3.52 7.82 -10.99
N MET A 151 -3.00 8.81 -11.72
CA MET A 151 -2.82 8.72 -13.18
C MET A 151 -1.93 7.54 -13.56
N LEU A 152 -0.84 7.30 -12.82
CA LEU A 152 0.03 6.15 -13.05
C LEU A 152 -0.70 4.82 -12.82
N LEU A 153 -1.49 4.68 -11.76
CA LEU A 153 -2.33 3.50 -11.55
C LEU A 153 -3.30 3.30 -12.73
N GLY A 154 -4.00 4.35 -13.16
CA GLY A 154 -4.88 4.29 -14.34
C GLY A 154 -4.13 3.85 -15.59
N GLY A 155 -2.93 4.40 -15.83
CA GLY A 155 -2.06 4.01 -16.93
C GLY A 155 -1.64 2.54 -16.87
N VAL A 156 -1.30 2.02 -15.69
CA VAL A 156 -0.93 0.61 -15.48
C VAL A 156 -2.12 -0.32 -15.76
N VAL A 157 -3.32 0.04 -15.31
CA VAL A 157 -4.54 -0.75 -15.58
C VAL A 157 -4.86 -0.77 -17.08
N ILE A 158 -4.78 0.38 -17.75
CA ILE A 158 -5.01 0.48 -19.20
C ILE A 158 -3.95 -0.33 -19.95
N ALA A 159 -2.66 -0.17 -19.61
CA ALA A 159 -1.58 -0.88 -20.26
C ALA A 159 -1.70 -2.41 -20.08
N SER A 160 -2.09 -2.87 -18.89
CA SER A 160 -2.34 -4.29 -18.61
C SER A 160 -3.51 -4.84 -19.44
N THR A 161 -4.59 -4.07 -19.56
CA THR A 161 -5.76 -4.41 -20.37
C THR A 161 -5.42 -4.48 -21.86
N LEU A 162 -4.70 -3.49 -22.37
CA LEU A 162 -4.23 -3.46 -23.76
C LEU A 162 -3.22 -4.56 -24.05
N GLY A 163 -2.32 -4.85 -23.10
CA GLY A 163 -1.38 -5.96 -23.19
C GLY A 163 -2.06 -7.31 -23.30
N PHE A 164 -3.11 -7.53 -22.52
CA PHE A 164 -3.96 -8.71 -22.65
C PHE A 164 -4.63 -8.76 -24.02
N GLY A 165 -5.23 -7.66 -24.48
CA GLY A 165 -5.83 -7.58 -25.82
C GLY A 165 -4.84 -7.86 -26.96
N LEU A 166 -3.62 -7.33 -26.85
CA LEU A 166 -2.54 -7.57 -27.80
C LEU A 166 -2.11 -9.03 -27.82
N SER A 167 -2.01 -9.66 -26.64
CA SER A 167 -1.68 -11.10 -26.55
C SER A 167 -2.73 -11.95 -27.27
N LEU A 168 -4.03 -11.66 -27.09
CA LEU A 168 -5.10 -12.34 -27.82
C LEU A 168 -4.95 -12.18 -29.34
N TYR A 169 -4.64 -10.97 -29.80
CA TYR A 169 -4.44 -10.71 -31.23
C TYR A 169 -3.25 -11.48 -31.81
N LEU A 170 -2.11 -11.48 -31.11
CA LEU A 170 -0.88 -12.14 -31.56
C LEU A 170 -1.02 -13.67 -31.62
N ASP A 171 -1.83 -14.26 -30.75
CA ASP A 171 -2.12 -15.71 -30.78
C ASP A 171 -3.26 -16.07 -31.76
N GLY A 172 -3.70 -15.12 -32.58
CA GLY A 172 -4.69 -15.34 -33.64
C GLY A 172 -6.11 -15.52 -33.11
N TYR A 173 -6.43 -15.03 -31.91
CA TYR A 173 -7.78 -14.90 -31.39
C TYR A 173 -8.41 -13.60 -31.89
N THR A 174 -8.84 -13.61 -33.15
CA THR A 174 -9.68 -12.53 -33.71
C THR A 174 -11.11 -12.63 -33.18
N PRO A 175 -11.90 -11.54 -33.21
CA PRO A 175 -13.29 -11.55 -32.76
C PRO A 175 -14.13 -12.67 -33.39
N ALA A 176 -13.92 -12.93 -34.69
CA ALA A 176 -14.59 -14.01 -35.41
C ALA A 176 -14.28 -15.41 -34.82
N ARG A 177 -13.01 -15.68 -34.51
CA ARG A 177 -12.56 -16.95 -33.94
C ARG A 177 -13.02 -17.15 -32.50
N ILE A 178 -13.12 -16.07 -31.72
CA ILE A 178 -13.65 -16.10 -30.34
C ILE A 178 -15.13 -16.47 -30.33
N ILE A 179 -15.91 -15.92 -31.27
CA ILE A 179 -17.34 -16.23 -31.44
C ILE A 179 -17.52 -17.68 -31.92
N GLU A 180 -16.73 -18.11 -32.89
CA GLU A 180 -16.76 -19.48 -33.43
C GLU A 180 -16.44 -20.53 -32.36
N LEU A 181 -15.44 -20.28 -31.51
CA LEU A 181 -15.06 -21.15 -30.40
C LEU A 181 -15.96 -21.00 -29.15
N ARG A 182 -16.98 -20.12 -29.18
CA ARG A 182 -17.86 -19.77 -28.05
C ARG A 182 -17.10 -19.37 -26.77
N GLN A 183 -15.97 -18.68 -26.92
CA GLN A 183 -15.13 -18.23 -25.78
C GLN A 183 -15.42 -16.79 -25.35
N VAL A 184 -16.51 -16.18 -25.83
CA VAL A 184 -16.85 -14.77 -25.59
C VAL A 184 -16.96 -14.47 -24.10
N ASP A 185 -17.69 -15.30 -23.35
CA ASP A 185 -17.90 -15.10 -21.91
C ASP A 185 -16.57 -15.10 -21.16
N GLU A 186 -15.65 -16.00 -21.52
CA GLU A 186 -14.34 -16.15 -20.90
C GLU A 186 -13.44 -14.93 -21.17
N VAL A 187 -13.51 -14.34 -22.36
CA VAL A 187 -12.74 -13.14 -22.73
C VAL A 187 -13.32 -11.89 -22.05
N VAL A 188 -14.65 -11.77 -22.01
CA VAL A 188 -15.35 -10.64 -21.37
C VAL A 188 -15.18 -10.67 -19.85
N LEU A 189 -15.33 -11.82 -19.19
CA LEU A 189 -15.15 -11.92 -17.74
C LEU A 189 -13.73 -11.50 -17.31
N ARG A 190 -12.73 -11.78 -18.16
CA ARG A 190 -11.33 -11.49 -17.85
C ARG A 190 -10.90 -10.09 -18.21
N SER A 191 -11.37 -9.52 -19.30
CA SER A 191 -11.16 -8.09 -19.54
C SER A 191 -11.84 -7.28 -18.43
N ALA A 192 -13.05 -7.67 -18.03
CA ALA A 192 -13.76 -7.07 -16.91
C ALA A 192 -13.01 -7.24 -15.57
N SER A 193 -12.35 -8.38 -15.33
CA SER A 193 -11.62 -8.58 -14.07
C SER A 193 -10.47 -7.59 -13.88
N TYR A 194 -9.76 -7.16 -14.93
CA TYR A 194 -8.75 -6.10 -14.86
C TYR A 194 -9.35 -4.74 -14.47
N TRP A 195 -10.50 -4.39 -15.04
CA TRP A 195 -11.19 -3.14 -14.72
C TRP A 195 -11.77 -3.16 -13.31
N VAL A 196 -12.37 -4.28 -12.90
CA VAL A 196 -12.95 -4.44 -11.55
C VAL A 196 -11.85 -4.45 -10.49
N THR A 197 -10.77 -5.21 -10.68
CA THR A 197 -9.63 -5.20 -9.75
C THR A 197 -8.91 -3.86 -9.73
N GLY A 198 -8.66 -3.25 -10.90
CA GLY A 198 -8.08 -1.91 -10.99
C GLY A 198 -8.94 -0.86 -10.28
N GLY A 199 -10.26 -0.90 -10.48
CA GLY A 199 -11.22 0.00 -9.82
C GLY A 199 -11.29 -0.21 -8.31
N LEU A 200 -11.30 -1.47 -7.84
CA LEU A 200 -11.30 -1.80 -6.42
C LEU A 200 -10.00 -1.36 -5.74
N LEU A 201 -8.86 -1.56 -6.41
CA LEU A 201 -7.56 -1.08 -5.94
C LEU A 201 -7.48 0.46 -5.92
N ALA A 202 -8.07 1.14 -6.90
CA ALA A 202 -8.17 2.59 -6.92
C ALA A 202 -9.05 3.12 -5.77
N ALA A 203 -10.18 2.46 -5.49
CA ALA A 203 -11.06 2.80 -4.38
C ALA A 203 -10.36 2.60 -3.02
N LEU A 204 -9.67 1.47 -2.83
CA LEU A 204 -8.87 1.22 -1.63
C LEU A 204 -7.77 2.27 -1.46
N ALA A 205 -7.06 2.61 -2.52
CA ALA A 205 -6.03 3.65 -2.47
C ALA A 205 -6.63 5.03 -2.11
N ALA A 206 -7.79 5.38 -2.66
CA ALA A 206 -8.50 6.61 -2.31
C ALA A 206 -8.92 6.63 -0.82
N MET A 207 -9.43 5.51 -0.30
CA MET A 207 -9.75 5.38 1.13
C MET A 207 -8.51 5.53 2.01
N MET A 208 -7.38 4.94 1.62
CA MET A 208 -6.12 5.07 2.36
C MET A 208 -5.59 6.52 2.37
N ILE A 209 -5.70 7.23 1.24
CA ILE A 209 -5.34 8.66 1.15
C ILE A 209 -6.28 9.50 2.03
N ALA A 210 -7.59 9.26 1.96
CA ALA A 210 -8.56 9.97 2.78
C ALA A 210 -8.32 9.73 4.28
N TRP A 211 -7.96 8.50 4.65
CA TRP A 211 -7.60 8.14 6.02
C TRP A 211 -6.32 8.85 6.49
N GLN A 212 -5.28 8.91 5.65
CA GLN A 212 -4.06 9.66 5.95
C GLN A 212 -4.35 11.15 6.14
N TYR A 213 -5.09 11.76 5.21
CA TYR A 213 -5.47 13.17 5.30
C TYR A 213 -6.28 13.48 6.57
N SER A 214 -7.26 12.63 6.92
CA SER A 214 -8.03 12.78 8.15
C SER A 214 -7.15 12.73 9.39
N ARG A 215 -6.10 11.91 9.36
CA ARG A 215 -5.19 11.70 10.47
C ARG A 215 -4.18 12.84 10.62
N ASP A 216 -3.63 13.33 9.51
CA ASP A 216 -2.73 14.48 9.52
C ASP A 216 -3.45 15.72 10.05
N ARG A 217 -4.71 15.92 9.64
CA ARG A 217 -5.56 16.97 10.19
C ARG A 217 -5.82 16.81 11.69
N ALA A 218 -6.06 15.58 12.16
CA ALA A 218 -6.25 15.32 13.59
C ALA A 218 -4.97 15.59 14.41
N ASN A 219 -3.80 15.30 13.85
CA ASN A 219 -2.52 15.60 14.49
C ASN A 219 -2.25 17.11 14.52
N ALA A 220 -2.49 17.84 13.43
CA ALA A 220 -2.36 19.29 13.39
C ALA A 220 -3.26 19.97 14.44
N LEU A 221 -4.51 19.52 14.58
CA LEU A 221 -5.42 20.04 15.62
C LEU A 221 -4.93 19.76 17.04
N ARG A 222 -4.24 18.63 17.28
CA ARG A 222 -3.65 18.32 18.59
C ARG A 222 -2.43 19.19 18.88
N GLU A 223 -1.59 19.44 17.89
CA GLU A 223 -0.45 20.35 18.01
C GLU A 223 -0.92 21.78 18.30
N GLU A 224 -1.95 22.25 17.60
CA GLU A 224 -2.58 23.56 17.87
C GLU A 224 -3.15 23.63 19.30
N ALA A 225 -3.85 22.59 19.75
CA ALA A 225 -4.38 22.53 21.11
C ALA A 225 -3.28 22.55 22.18
N ALA A 226 -2.19 21.80 21.97
CA ALA A 226 -1.04 21.79 22.88
C ALA A 226 -0.36 23.16 22.96
N ILE A 227 -0.18 23.84 21.81
CA ILE A 227 0.39 25.20 21.76
C ILE A 227 -0.53 26.19 22.48
N GLU A 228 -1.85 26.07 22.33
CA GLU A 228 -2.79 26.96 22.99
C GLU A 228 -2.83 26.75 24.51
N GLU A 229 -2.70 25.50 24.96
CA GLU A 229 -2.59 25.16 26.38
C GLU A 229 -1.30 25.71 27.00
N GLU A 230 -0.16 25.60 26.31
CA GLU A 230 1.09 26.25 26.71
C GLU A 230 0.96 27.78 26.76
N ARG A 231 0.30 28.40 25.78
CA ARG A 231 0.04 29.84 25.78
C ARG A 231 -0.82 30.27 26.98
N ARG A 232 -1.84 29.50 27.33
CA ARG A 232 -2.66 29.76 28.52
C ARG A 232 -1.84 29.67 29.80
N ARG A 233 -1.00 28.64 29.92
CA ARG A 233 -0.09 28.48 31.07
C ARG A 233 0.86 29.67 31.21
N ILE A 234 1.50 30.10 30.12
CA ILE A 234 2.39 31.28 30.12
C ILE A 234 1.62 32.54 30.52
N ALA A 235 0.40 32.73 30.02
CA ALA A 235 -0.43 33.88 30.38
C ALA A 235 -0.77 33.90 31.87
N THR A 236 -1.09 32.75 32.48
CA THR A 236 -1.32 32.61 33.91
C THR A 236 -0.05 32.91 34.72
N ASP A 237 1.08 32.33 34.33
CA ASP A 237 2.37 32.56 35.01
C ASP A 237 2.79 34.04 34.97
N ILE A 238 2.58 34.72 33.84
CA ILE A 238 2.83 36.17 33.71
C ILE A 238 1.87 36.96 34.61
N HIS A 239 0.58 36.61 34.62
CA HIS A 239 -0.43 37.30 35.43
C HIS A 239 -0.08 37.21 36.93
N ASP A 240 0.23 36.01 37.42
CA ASP A 240 0.61 35.78 38.81
C ASP A 240 1.96 36.44 39.15
N GLY A 241 2.92 36.42 38.22
CA GLY A 241 4.19 37.14 38.35
C GLY A 241 4.00 38.65 38.48
N VAL A 242 3.14 39.26 37.65
CA VAL A 242 2.82 40.69 37.70
C VAL A 242 2.08 41.04 38.99
N LEU A 243 1.09 40.26 39.41
CA LEU A 243 0.37 40.46 40.67
C LEU A 243 1.31 40.37 41.88
N SER A 244 2.23 39.39 41.88
CA SER A 244 3.25 39.25 42.92
C SER A 244 4.15 40.49 43.01
N GLN A 245 4.66 40.98 41.87
CA GLN A 245 5.49 42.19 41.82
C GLN A 245 4.74 43.45 42.26
N LEU A 246 3.50 43.63 41.80
CA LEU A 246 2.64 44.75 42.21
C LEU A 246 2.34 44.71 43.71
N SER A 247 2.08 43.52 44.28
CA SER A 247 1.85 43.37 45.71
C SER A 247 3.11 43.70 46.53
N ALA A 248 4.30 43.33 46.04
CA ALA A 248 5.57 43.65 46.68
C ALA A 248 5.87 45.16 46.62
N LEU A 249 5.58 45.81 45.49
CA LEU A 249 5.68 47.26 45.32
C LEU A 249 4.69 48.01 46.22
N SER A 250 3.44 47.55 46.29
CA SER A 250 2.41 48.12 47.17
C SER A 250 2.84 48.04 48.64
N ARG A 251 3.34 46.89 49.11
CA ARG A 251 3.88 46.78 50.48
C ARG A 251 5.04 47.75 50.72
N ARG A 252 5.99 47.85 49.77
CA ARG A 252 7.13 48.78 49.90
C ARG A 252 6.67 50.24 49.96
N ALA A 253 5.67 50.62 49.18
CA ALA A 253 5.08 51.95 49.22
C ALA A 253 4.37 52.22 50.56
N GLU A 254 3.65 51.23 51.10
CA GLU A 254 2.98 51.31 52.40
C GLU A 254 4.00 51.49 53.54
N TYR A 255 5.08 50.72 53.55
CA TYR A 255 6.18 50.89 54.51
C TYR A 255 6.87 52.26 54.39
N ALA A 256 7.00 52.81 53.18
CA ALA A 256 7.58 54.14 52.97
C ALA A 256 6.66 55.28 53.44
N SER A 257 5.34 55.05 53.50
CA SER A 257 4.37 56.04 53.99
C SER A 257 4.20 56.06 55.51
N LEU A 258 4.66 55.02 56.19
CA LEU A 258 4.66 54.89 57.65
C LEU A 258 5.94 55.42 58.31
N LEU A 259 6.91 55.85 57.50
CA LEU A 259 8.17 56.48 57.87
C LEU A 259 8.07 58.00 57.67
#